data_AF-A0A0E3PWJ0-F1
#
_entry.id   AF-A0A0E3PWJ0-F1
#
_cell.length_a   1.000
_cell.length_b   1.000
_cell.length_c   1.000
_cell.angle_alpha   90.00
_cell.angle_beta   90.00
_cell.angle_gamma   90.00
#
_symmetry.space_group_name_H-M   'P 1'
#
loop_
_entity.id
_entity.type
_entity.pdbx_description
1 polymer ?
#
loop_
_entity_poly.entity_id
_entity_poly.type
_entity_poly.pdbx_seq_one_letter_code
_entity_poly.pdbx_strand_id
1 'polypeptide(L)'
;MNRNKIGVSILVLATLLIGMVLIPAASAQEGDKYSVTAEEAFKHANAHMISFIAADADFEEWNGAFIDPKPLELYDINGEKLYYQFSVYKDNNTIGKIYVCADKKLGHSVKAFEFNPKSFNATEAMIKSIEIAKNKYPTGEIKSTIMVVYSYPSIGAMTVVKDKNTGNEYRIFVDAYSLDIVEDETATETEPGVWSIYEHRLKNGVEEHLKEWQESDQLTK
;
A
#
# COMPACT_ATOMS: atom_id res chain seq x y z
N MET A 1 37.67 -56.66 -21.46
CA MET A 1 36.78 -55.61 -22.00
C MET A 1 35.51 -55.59 -21.17
N ASN A 2 35.37 -54.53 -20.36
CA ASN A 2 34.22 -53.97 -19.61
C ASN A 2 33.05 -54.89 -19.20
N ARG A 3 32.90 -55.23 -17.91
CA ARG A 3 32.43 -54.45 -16.73
C ARG A 3 30.90 -54.39 -16.58
N ASN A 4 30.43 -55.39 -15.81
CA ASN A 4 29.50 -55.36 -14.68
C ASN A 4 28.08 -54.78 -14.82
N LYS A 5 27.12 -55.70 -14.67
CA LYS A 5 25.74 -55.48 -14.20
C LYS A 5 25.71 -54.98 -12.76
N ILE A 6 24.58 -54.37 -12.41
CA ILE A 6 23.82 -54.37 -11.13
C ILE A 6 23.41 -52.93 -10.78
N GLY A 7 22.09 -52.75 -10.69
CA GLY A 7 21.47 -51.47 -10.40
C GLY A 7 21.63 -51.04 -8.96
N VAL A 8 21.54 -49.73 -8.78
CA VAL A 8 21.28 -49.08 -7.51
C VAL A 8 20.33 -47.93 -7.84
N SER A 9 19.08 -48.05 -7.38
CA SER A 9 18.18 -46.92 -7.21
C SER A 9 18.87 -45.85 -6.38
N ILE A 10 19.10 -44.67 -6.96
CA ILE A 10 19.42 -43.47 -6.18
C ILE A 10 18.17 -42.59 -6.21
N LEU A 11 17.39 -42.79 -5.15
CA LEU A 11 16.38 -41.88 -4.68
C LEU A 11 17.10 -40.77 -3.91
N VAL A 12 17.24 -39.58 -4.51
CA VAL A 12 17.43 -38.31 -3.76
C VAL A 12 16.74 -37.20 -4.55
N LEU A 13 15.41 -37.16 -4.44
CA LEU A 13 14.65 -35.94 -4.72
C LEU A 13 14.39 -35.28 -3.36
N ALA A 14 15.42 -34.64 -2.81
CA ALA A 14 15.32 -33.87 -1.58
C ALA A 14 16.08 -32.56 -1.77
N THR A 15 15.45 -31.49 -1.28
CA THR A 15 15.98 -30.14 -1.08
C THR A 15 15.89 -29.17 -2.26
N LEU A 16 14.70 -28.58 -2.44
CA LEU A 16 14.53 -27.19 -2.88
C LEU A 16 13.16 -26.66 -2.44
N LEU A 17 12.91 -26.71 -1.13
CA LEU A 17 11.84 -25.98 -0.45
C LEU A 17 12.40 -25.39 0.84
N ILE A 18 13.32 -24.43 0.71
CA ILE A 18 13.71 -23.56 1.81
C ILE A 18 13.64 -22.14 1.26
N GLY A 19 12.72 -21.35 1.81
CA GLY A 19 12.58 -19.94 1.48
C GLY A 19 11.16 -19.47 1.12
N MET A 20 10.09 -20.18 1.47
CA MET A 20 8.83 -19.47 1.67
C MET A 20 8.99 -18.64 2.95
N VAL A 21 9.36 -17.37 2.76
CA VAL A 21 9.13 -16.35 3.79
C VAL A 21 7.66 -16.47 4.14
N LEU A 22 7.39 -16.93 5.37
CA LEU A 22 6.06 -16.90 5.95
C LEU A 22 5.71 -15.42 6.09
N ILE A 23 5.11 -14.85 5.04
CA ILE A 23 4.32 -13.63 5.17
C ILE A 23 3.27 -14.01 6.21
N PRO A 24 3.21 -13.34 7.37
CA PRO A 24 2.17 -13.61 8.35
C PRO A 24 0.84 -13.55 7.60
N ALA A 25 0.05 -14.62 7.69
CA ALA A 25 -1.32 -14.57 7.22
C ALA A 25 -1.94 -13.34 7.88
N ALA A 26 -2.23 -12.31 7.07
CA ALA A 26 -2.96 -11.15 7.51
C ALA A 26 -4.18 -11.69 8.24
N SER A 27 -4.33 -11.35 9.52
CA SER A 27 -5.55 -11.66 10.25
C SER A 27 -6.68 -11.11 9.39
N ALA A 28 -7.46 -12.00 8.76
CA ALA A 28 -8.68 -11.63 8.10
C ALA A 28 -9.64 -11.19 9.20
N GLN A 29 -9.52 -9.93 9.58
CA GLN A 29 -10.52 -9.23 10.37
C GLN A 29 -11.80 -9.34 9.55
N GLU A 30 -12.89 -9.82 10.17
CA GLU A 30 -14.23 -9.67 9.59
C GLU A 30 -14.35 -8.21 9.16
N GLY A 31 -14.45 -8.00 7.84
CA GLY A 31 -14.39 -6.66 7.28
C GLY A 31 -15.52 -5.83 7.86
N ASP A 32 -15.19 -4.63 8.37
CA ASP A 32 -16.19 -3.60 8.61
C ASP A 32 -17.07 -3.49 7.35
N LYS A 33 -18.37 -3.24 7.49
CA LYS A 33 -19.30 -3.08 6.35
C LYS A 33 -18.88 -1.94 5.40
N TYR A 34 -17.97 -1.07 5.86
CA TYR A 34 -17.36 -0.01 5.07
C TYR A 34 -16.01 -0.38 4.46
N SER A 35 -15.43 -1.54 4.79
CA SER A 35 -14.17 -2.00 4.20
C SER A 35 -14.38 -2.37 2.73
N VAL A 36 -13.41 -1.99 1.91
CA VAL A 36 -13.36 -2.27 0.47
C VAL A 36 -12.31 -3.34 0.23
N THR A 37 -12.64 -4.35 -0.57
CA THR A 37 -11.67 -5.38 -0.98
C THR A 37 -10.82 -4.90 -2.14
N ALA A 38 -9.63 -5.49 -2.33
CA ALA A 38 -8.79 -5.17 -3.50
C ALA A 38 -9.52 -5.45 -4.84
N GLU A 39 -10.39 -6.47 -4.89
CA GLU A 39 -11.20 -6.79 -6.07
C GLU A 39 -12.24 -5.69 -6.36
N GLU A 40 -12.97 -5.24 -5.33
CA GLU A 40 -13.93 -4.13 -5.46
C GLU A 40 -13.21 -2.85 -5.86
N ALA A 41 -12.07 -2.55 -5.24
CA ALA A 41 -11.25 -1.40 -5.60
C ALA A 41 -10.75 -1.45 -7.05
N PHE A 42 -10.36 -2.63 -7.54
CA PHE A 42 -9.96 -2.82 -8.94
C PHE A 42 -11.11 -2.59 -9.92
N LYS A 43 -12.35 -2.97 -9.57
CA LYS A 43 -13.54 -2.67 -10.37
C LYS A 43 -13.77 -1.17 -10.48
N HIS A 44 -13.68 -0.44 -9.38
CA HIS A 44 -13.77 1.02 -9.40
C HIS A 44 -12.66 1.67 -10.23
N ALA A 45 -11.42 1.21 -10.09
CA ALA A 45 -10.30 1.72 -10.88
C ALA A 45 -10.54 1.57 -12.39
N ASN A 46 -10.98 0.38 -12.83
CA ASN A 46 -11.28 0.13 -14.25
C ASN A 46 -12.46 0.97 -14.75
N ALA A 47 -13.56 1.01 -14.00
CA ALA A 47 -14.76 1.76 -14.37
C ALA A 47 -14.45 3.26 -14.55
N HIS A 48 -13.71 3.85 -13.61
CA HIS A 48 -13.34 5.26 -13.70
C HIS A 48 -12.35 5.51 -14.83
N MET A 49 -11.33 4.65 -15.00
CA MET A 49 -10.39 4.78 -16.12
C MET A 49 -11.11 4.78 -17.47
N ILE A 50 -12.04 3.85 -17.69
CA ILE A 50 -12.84 3.80 -18.92
C ILE A 50 -13.69 5.06 -19.07
N SER A 51 -14.36 5.49 -18.00
CA SER A 51 -15.20 6.68 -18.04
C SER A 51 -14.41 7.95 -18.35
N PHE A 52 -13.21 8.12 -17.79
CA PHE A 52 -12.37 9.28 -18.05
C PHE A 52 -11.76 9.25 -19.44
N ILE A 53 -11.25 8.11 -19.93
CA ILE A 53 -10.79 7.98 -21.32
C ILE A 53 -11.89 8.38 -22.33
N ALA A 54 -13.15 8.09 -22.02
CA ALA A 54 -14.28 8.42 -22.91
C ALA A 54 -14.71 9.89 -22.83
N ALA A 55 -14.50 10.57 -21.69
CA ALA A 55 -15.08 11.88 -21.40
C ALA A 55 -14.04 13.02 -21.33
N ASP A 56 -12.77 12.70 -21.15
CA ASP A 56 -11.72 13.66 -20.79
C ASP A 56 -10.49 13.50 -21.69
N ALA A 57 -10.11 14.59 -22.35
CA ALA A 57 -8.97 14.63 -23.26
C ALA A 57 -7.63 14.42 -22.54
N ASP A 58 -7.54 14.72 -21.24
CA ASP A 58 -6.33 14.52 -20.45
C ASP A 58 -5.99 13.02 -20.28
N PHE A 59 -6.96 12.13 -20.56
CA PHE A 59 -6.79 10.67 -20.52
C PHE A 59 -6.57 10.04 -21.90
N GLU A 60 -6.40 10.82 -22.97
CA GLU A 60 -6.18 10.28 -24.33
C GLU A 60 -4.96 9.34 -24.38
N GLU A 61 -3.88 9.68 -23.66
CA GLU A 61 -2.67 8.86 -23.58
C GLU A 61 -2.91 7.49 -22.93
N TRP A 62 -3.97 7.34 -22.13
CA TRP A 62 -4.34 6.11 -21.45
C TRP A 62 -5.18 5.18 -22.33
N ASN A 63 -5.54 5.58 -23.55
CA ASN A 63 -6.19 4.69 -24.51
C ASN A 63 -5.29 3.47 -24.82
N GLY A 64 -5.83 2.27 -24.64
CA GLY A 64 -5.09 1.01 -24.75
C GLY A 64 -4.21 0.66 -23.55
N ALA A 65 -4.24 1.45 -22.47
CA ALA A 65 -3.58 1.10 -21.22
C ALA A 65 -4.34 0.02 -20.44
N PHE A 66 -3.66 -0.63 -19.50
CA PHE A 66 -4.26 -1.59 -18.57
C PHE A 66 -3.81 -1.33 -17.14
N ILE A 67 -4.61 -1.78 -16.19
CA ILE A 67 -4.33 -1.66 -14.75
C ILE A 67 -3.78 -3.01 -14.27
N ASP A 68 -2.65 -3.01 -13.55
CA ASP A 68 -2.19 -4.21 -12.84
C ASP A 68 -3.15 -4.50 -11.67
N PRO A 69 -3.80 -5.68 -11.62
CA PRO A 69 -4.76 -6.00 -10.57
C PRO A 69 -4.16 -6.17 -9.17
N LYS A 70 -2.82 -6.16 -9.04
CA LYS A 70 -2.15 -6.23 -7.74
C LYS A 70 -1.80 -4.82 -7.24
N PRO A 71 -2.57 -4.26 -6.30
CA PRO A 71 -2.27 -2.93 -5.77
C PRO A 71 -1.14 -2.99 -4.75
N LEU A 72 -0.47 -1.85 -4.56
CA LEU A 72 0.21 -1.54 -3.31
C LEU A 72 -0.84 -1.10 -2.29
N GLU A 73 -0.85 -1.72 -1.11
CA GLU A 73 -1.68 -1.26 0.01
C GLU A 73 -0.98 -0.11 0.75
N LEU A 74 -1.69 1.01 0.90
CA LEU A 74 -1.24 2.18 1.64
C LEU A 74 -2.13 2.37 2.87
N TYR A 75 -1.50 2.69 3.99
CA TYR A 75 -2.16 2.81 5.28
C TYR A 75 -2.12 4.24 5.81
N ASP A 76 -3.04 4.54 6.70
CA ASP A 76 -2.97 5.70 7.58
C ASP A 76 -1.86 5.50 8.63
N ILE A 77 -1.39 6.58 9.25
CA ILE A 77 -0.37 6.54 10.31
C ILE A 77 -0.83 5.79 11.57
N ASN A 78 -2.15 5.57 11.69
CA ASN A 78 -2.76 4.78 12.76
C ASN A 78 -2.92 3.28 12.40
N GLY A 79 -2.45 2.86 11.21
CA GLY A 79 -2.44 1.46 10.78
C GLY A 79 -3.72 0.99 10.08
N GLU A 80 -4.70 1.87 9.88
CA GLU A 80 -5.91 1.59 9.12
C GLU A 80 -5.61 1.65 7.62
N LYS A 81 -6.13 0.69 6.83
CA LYS A 81 -5.92 0.71 5.37
C LYS A 81 -6.62 1.92 4.78
N LEU A 82 -5.91 2.65 3.94
CA LEU A 82 -6.35 3.92 3.40
C LEU A 82 -6.62 3.82 1.91
N TYR A 83 -5.65 3.31 1.14
CA TYR A 83 -5.77 3.20 -0.32
C TYR A 83 -5.24 1.86 -0.85
N TYR A 84 -5.85 1.42 -1.95
CA TYR A 84 -5.25 0.53 -2.94
C TYR A 84 -4.67 1.39 -4.07
N GLN A 85 -3.35 1.40 -4.21
CA GLN A 85 -2.66 2.10 -5.29
C GLN A 85 -2.40 1.11 -6.44
N PHE A 86 -3.13 1.25 -7.53
CA PHE A 86 -2.94 0.46 -8.74
C PHE A 86 -2.00 1.17 -9.71
N SER A 87 -1.16 0.39 -10.40
CA SER A 87 -0.29 0.90 -11.46
C SER A 87 -0.97 0.75 -12.82
N VAL A 88 -0.87 1.79 -13.64
CA VAL A 88 -1.40 1.82 -15.01
C VAL A 88 -0.24 1.70 -15.99
N TYR A 89 -0.37 0.75 -16.92
CA TYR A 89 0.67 0.39 -17.87
C TYR A 89 0.21 0.58 -19.30
N LYS A 90 1.14 1.04 -20.14
CA LYS A 90 1.02 1.05 -21.60
C LYS A 90 2.39 0.81 -22.20
N ASP A 91 2.47 -0.07 -23.20
CA ASP A 91 3.72 -0.43 -23.88
C ASP A 91 4.86 -0.82 -22.92
N ASN A 92 4.53 -1.59 -21.87
CA ASN A 92 5.42 -2.01 -20.77
C ASN A 92 5.99 -0.89 -19.88
N ASN A 93 5.49 0.34 -20.01
CA ASN A 93 5.87 1.46 -19.15
C ASN A 93 4.74 1.80 -18.18
N THR A 94 5.08 2.16 -16.94
CA THR A 94 4.11 2.75 -16.01
C THR A 94 3.84 4.18 -16.45
N ILE A 95 2.59 4.46 -16.83
CA ILE A 95 2.15 5.79 -17.27
C ILE A 95 1.33 6.51 -16.21
N GLY A 96 0.85 5.77 -15.20
CA GLY A 96 0.01 6.35 -14.17
C GLY A 96 -0.16 5.48 -12.94
N LYS A 97 -0.78 6.06 -11.92
CA LYS A 97 -1.31 5.36 -10.74
C LYS A 97 -2.74 5.79 -10.48
N ILE A 98 -3.54 4.87 -9.96
CA ILE A 98 -4.92 5.14 -9.51
C ILE A 98 -4.99 4.79 -8.02
N TYR A 99 -5.40 5.76 -7.21
CA TYR A 99 -5.57 5.59 -5.77
C TYR A 99 -7.04 5.37 -5.46
N VAL A 100 -7.40 4.18 -4.99
CA VAL A 100 -8.78 3.82 -4.66
C VAL A 100 -8.92 3.68 -3.14
N CYS A 101 -9.93 4.33 -2.56
CA CYS A 101 -10.24 4.27 -1.13
C CYS A 101 -10.48 2.84 -0.68
N ALA A 102 -9.81 2.44 0.41
CA ALA A 102 -9.99 1.13 1.04
C ALA A 102 -11.17 1.10 2.03
N ASP A 103 -11.80 2.25 2.28
CA ASP A 103 -12.94 2.40 3.17
C ASP A 103 -13.96 3.40 2.57
N LYS A 104 -15.24 3.00 2.54
CA LYS A 104 -16.36 3.77 1.97
C LYS A 104 -16.61 5.09 2.71
N LYS A 105 -16.20 5.20 3.97
CA LYS A 105 -16.30 6.44 4.77
C LYS A 105 -15.37 7.54 4.24
N LEU A 106 -14.44 7.24 3.34
CA LEU A 106 -13.49 8.21 2.78
C LEU A 106 -14.04 9.03 1.60
N GLY A 107 -15.25 8.72 1.13
CA GLY A 107 -15.93 9.50 0.09
C GLY A 107 -15.96 8.77 -1.25
N HIS A 108 -15.70 9.52 -2.33
CA HIS A 108 -15.52 8.96 -3.67
C HIS A 108 -14.57 7.77 -3.68
N SER A 109 -14.90 6.75 -4.49
CA SER A 109 -14.11 5.52 -4.49
C SER A 109 -12.71 5.73 -5.05
N VAL A 110 -12.55 6.51 -6.12
CA VAL A 110 -11.24 6.94 -6.62
C VAL A 110 -10.84 8.27 -6.00
N LYS A 111 -9.74 8.26 -5.25
CA LYS A 111 -9.19 9.43 -4.58
C LYS A 111 -8.39 10.32 -5.52
N ALA A 112 -7.57 9.73 -6.37
CA ALA A 112 -6.65 10.45 -7.24
C ALA A 112 -6.18 9.60 -8.43
N PHE A 113 -5.85 10.31 -9.50
CA PHE A 113 -5.05 9.82 -10.62
C PHE A 113 -3.71 10.55 -10.59
N GLU A 114 -2.62 9.81 -10.73
CA GLU A 114 -1.27 10.36 -10.88
C GLU A 114 -0.76 10.02 -12.27
N PHE A 115 -0.39 11.02 -13.04
CA PHE A 115 0.17 10.88 -14.38
C PHE A 115 1.68 10.96 -14.31
N ASN A 116 2.38 10.13 -15.10
CA ASN A 116 3.85 10.10 -15.14
C ASN A 116 4.49 10.01 -13.74
N PRO A 117 4.08 9.02 -12.93
CA PRO A 117 4.42 8.96 -11.52
C PRO A 117 5.92 8.80 -11.32
N LYS A 118 6.47 9.46 -10.29
CA LYS A 118 7.83 9.14 -9.85
C LYS A 118 7.83 7.70 -9.32
N SER A 119 8.86 6.94 -9.69
CA SER A 119 9.07 5.59 -9.16
C SER A 119 9.68 5.66 -7.77
N PHE A 120 9.25 4.76 -6.89
CA PHE A 120 9.92 4.46 -5.64
C PHE A 120 9.94 2.95 -5.41
N ASN A 121 10.83 2.49 -4.53
CA ASN A 121 10.91 1.08 -4.13
C ASN A 121 10.37 0.91 -2.71
N ALA A 122 9.14 0.39 -2.59
CA ALA A 122 8.50 0.16 -1.30
C ALA A 122 9.34 -0.75 -0.37
N THR A 123 9.96 -1.80 -0.91
CA THR A 123 10.80 -2.71 -0.13
C THR A 123 12.04 -2.01 0.41
N GLU A 124 12.66 -1.13 -0.38
CA GLU A 124 13.81 -0.35 0.06
C GLU A 124 13.46 0.62 1.19
N ALA A 125 12.36 1.36 1.05
CA ALA A 125 11.87 2.25 2.10
C ALA A 125 11.57 1.49 3.42
N MET A 126 10.93 0.32 3.33
CA MET A 126 10.63 -0.53 4.50
C MET A 126 11.89 -1.12 5.14
N ILE A 127 12.87 -1.55 4.34
CA ILE A 127 14.17 -2.00 4.87
C ILE A 127 14.85 -0.85 5.60
N LYS A 128 14.81 0.35 5.04
CA LYS A 128 15.44 1.53 5.64
C LYS A 128 14.78 1.92 6.96
N SER A 129 13.45 1.92 7.04
CA SER A 129 12.72 2.21 8.28
C SER A 129 13.03 1.18 9.37
N ILE A 130 13.16 -0.10 9.01
CA ILE A 130 13.56 -1.18 9.93
C ILE A 130 14.99 -0.99 10.43
N GLU A 131 15.94 -0.61 9.56
CA GLU A 131 17.33 -0.34 9.91
C GLU A 131 17.40 0.78 10.97
N ILE A 132 16.71 1.90 10.72
CA ILE A 132 16.68 3.04 11.64
C ILE A 132 16.03 2.66 12.97
N ALA A 133 14.93 1.91 12.94
CA ALA A 133 14.26 1.44 14.15
C ALA A 133 15.18 0.57 15.01
N LYS A 134 15.92 -0.36 14.40
CA LYS A 134 16.90 -1.22 15.11
C LYS A 134 18.08 -0.43 15.66
N ASN A 135 18.53 0.61 14.97
CA ASN A 135 19.62 1.46 15.45
C ASN A 135 19.19 2.34 16.64
N LYS A 136 17.97 2.90 16.58
CA LYS A 136 17.42 3.76 17.65
C LYS A 136 16.94 2.96 18.86
N TYR A 137 16.42 1.75 18.64
CA TYR A 137 15.92 0.85 19.68
C TYR A 137 16.51 -0.57 19.53
N PRO A 138 17.81 -0.78 19.85
CA PRO A 138 18.50 -2.06 19.60
C PRO A 138 17.89 -3.27 20.30
N THR A 139 17.24 -3.06 21.44
CA THR A 139 16.55 -4.12 22.19
C THR A 139 15.06 -4.21 21.88
N GLY A 140 14.52 -3.25 21.12
CA GLY A 140 13.09 -3.13 20.83
C GLY A 140 12.55 -4.28 19.99
N GLU A 141 11.25 -4.55 20.13
CA GLU A 141 10.51 -5.50 19.31
C GLU A 141 9.82 -4.74 18.17
N ILE A 142 10.13 -5.08 16.91
CA ILE A 142 9.39 -4.55 15.76
C ILE A 142 7.99 -5.19 15.76
N LYS A 143 6.97 -4.35 15.87
CA LYS A 143 5.55 -4.76 15.88
C LYS A 143 4.98 -4.82 14.47
N SER A 144 5.32 -3.85 13.62
CA SER A 144 4.85 -3.78 12.25
C SER A 144 5.80 -2.96 11.38
N THR A 145 5.74 -3.17 10.08
CA THR A 145 6.31 -2.26 9.08
C THR A 145 5.38 -2.26 7.88
N ILE A 146 4.87 -1.08 7.52
CA ILE A 146 3.84 -0.89 6.49
C ILE A 146 4.14 0.37 5.68
N MET A 147 3.66 0.43 4.44
CA MET A 147 3.65 1.66 3.65
C MET A 147 2.50 2.55 4.09
N VAL A 148 2.76 3.82 4.34
CA VAL A 148 1.79 4.79 4.84
C VAL A 148 1.73 6.03 3.97
N VAL A 149 0.57 6.69 3.96
CA VAL A 149 0.48 8.10 3.59
C VAL A 149 0.68 8.89 4.88
N TYR A 150 1.90 9.37 5.12
CA TYR A 150 2.24 10.00 6.40
C TYR A 150 1.79 11.47 6.45
N SER A 151 1.71 12.14 5.31
CA SER A 151 1.27 13.53 5.20
C SER A 151 0.81 13.79 3.78
N TYR A 152 -0.48 13.59 3.49
CA TYR A 152 -1.00 13.52 2.11
C TYR A 152 -0.52 14.72 1.26
N PRO A 153 0.04 14.47 0.06
CA PRO A 153 0.11 13.19 -0.66
C PRO A 153 1.38 12.36 -0.40
N SER A 154 2.18 12.69 0.61
CA SER A 154 3.48 12.07 0.87
C SER A 154 3.35 10.63 1.37
N ILE A 155 4.13 9.73 0.75
CA ILE A 155 4.12 8.29 0.99
C ILE A 155 5.46 7.88 1.59
N GLY A 156 5.44 7.02 2.60
CA GLY A 156 6.64 6.54 3.27
C GLY A 156 6.46 5.15 3.86
N ALA A 157 7.53 4.59 4.40
CA ALA A 157 7.45 3.40 5.24
C ALA A 157 7.35 3.83 6.71
N MET A 158 6.48 3.17 7.47
CA MET A 158 6.37 3.31 8.92
C MET A 158 6.72 2.00 9.60
N THR A 159 7.70 2.02 10.48
CA THR A 159 8.02 0.90 11.39
C THR A 159 7.59 1.25 12.80
N VAL A 160 6.76 0.40 13.41
CA VAL A 160 6.40 0.52 14.83
C VAL A 160 7.30 -0.39 15.64
N VAL A 161 7.96 0.16 16.65
CA VAL A 161 8.86 -0.56 17.55
C VAL A 161 8.45 -0.36 19.00
N LYS A 162 8.31 -1.46 19.73
CA LYS A 162 8.06 -1.47 21.16
C LYS A 162 9.37 -1.56 21.91
N ASP A 163 9.71 -0.51 22.65
CA ASP A 163 10.88 -0.52 23.52
C ASP A 163 10.66 -1.49 24.69
N LYS A 164 11.60 -2.41 24.91
CA LYS A 164 11.49 -3.40 25.99
C LYS A 164 11.71 -2.80 27.38
N ASN A 165 12.44 -1.70 27.48
CA ASN A 165 12.78 -1.11 28.77
C ASN A 165 11.61 -0.31 29.35
N THR A 166 10.97 0.52 28.51
CA THR A 166 9.83 1.35 28.90
C THR A 166 8.48 0.69 28.62
N GLY A 167 8.41 -0.25 27.68
CA GLY A 167 7.15 -0.80 27.17
C GLY A 167 6.44 0.13 26.17
N ASN A 168 6.97 1.33 25.91
CA ASN A 168 6.39 2.31 25.01
C ASN A 168 6.58 1.90 23.54
N GLU A 169 5.64 2.30 22.70
CA GLU A 169 5.73 2.15 21.25
C GLU A 169 6.16 3.47 20.60
N TYR A 170 7.03 3.35 19.61
CA TYR A 170 7.54 4.48 18.83
C TYR A 170 7.37 4.17 17.35
N ARG A 171 7.10 5.19 16.54
CA ARG A 171 6.99 5.06 15.09
C ARG A 171 8.22 5.69 14.44
N ILE A 172 8.74 5.03 13.42
CA ILE A 172 9.84 5.51 12.59
C ILE A 172 9.31 5.64 11.17
N PHE A 173 9.39 6.85 10.61
CA PHE A 173 8.96 7.14 9.25
C PHE A 173 10.18 7.38 8.35
N VAL A 174 10.09 6.85 7.13
CA VAL A 174 11.06 7.07 6.06
C VAL A 174 10.30 7.43 4.80
N ASP A 175 10.64 8.56 4.16
CA ASP A 175 10.03 8.96 2.90
C ASP A 175 10.36 7.93 1.81
N ALA A 176 9.36 7.56 1.00
CA ALA A 176 9.53 6.50 0.02
C ALA A 176 10.43 6.92 -1.16
N TYR A 177 10.51 8.22 -1.45
CA TYR A 177 11.17 8.75 -2.64
C TYR A 177 12.60 9.23 -2.38
N SER A 178 12.86 9.84 -1.22
CA SER A 178 14.19 10.31 -0.84
C SER A 178 14.92 9.36 0.10
N LEU A 179 14.18 8.45 0.77
CA LEU A 179 14.69 7.58 1.83
C LEU A 179 15.18 8.34 3.08
N ASP A 180 14.82 9.62 3.20
CA ASP A 180 15.11 10.44 4.37
C ASP A 180 14.20 10.09 5.53
N ILE A 181 14.69 10.32 6.76
CA ILE A 181 13.90 10.19 7.97
C ILE A 181 12.86 11.30 8.01
N VAL A 182 11.62 10.94 8.32
CA VAL A 182 10.54 11.89 8.61
C VAL A 182 10.32 11.88 10.13
N GLU A 183 10.31 13.07 10.73
CA GLU A 183 10.09 13.23 12.16
C GLU A 183 8.65 12.84 12.53
N ASP A 184 8.49 12.06 13.61
CA ASP A 184 7.17 11.66 14.14
C ASP A 184 6.58 12.80 14.98
N GLU A 185 6.32 13.92 14.32
CA GLU A 185 5.72 15.11 14.91
C GLU A 185 4.42 15.44 14.18
N THR A 186 3.39 15.81 14.93
CA THR A 186 2.10 16.18 14.34
C THR A 186 2.24 17.45 13.50
N ALA A 187 1.67 17.45 12.29
CA ALA A 187 1.63 18.66 11.48
C ALA A 187 0.93 19.82 12.20
N THR A 188 1.48 21.03 12.10
CA THR A 188 0.85 22.26 12.59
C THR A 188 0.43 23.14 11.40
N GLU A 189 -0.15 24.32 11.67
CA GLU A 189 -0.47 25.27 10.60
C GLU A 189 0.78 25.77 9.86
N THR A 190 1.94 25.75 10.51
CA THR A 190 3.19 26.33 9.99
C THR A 190 4.29 25.31 9.75
N GLU A 191 4.20 24.11 10.32
CA GLU A 191 5.25 23.10 10.25
C GLU A 191 4.70 21.79 9.67
N PRO A 192 5.40 21.22 8.67
CA PRO A 192 5.02 19.93 8.12
C PRO A 192 5.24 18.85 9.19
N GLY A 193 4.36 17.85 9.18
CA GLY A 193 4.47 16.72 10.08
C GLY A 193 3.59 15.56 9.61
N VAL A 194 3.53 14.52 10.42
CA VAL A 194 2.65 13.38 10.19
C VAL A 194 1.23 13.68 10.67
N TRP A 195 0.22 13.21 9.95
CA TRP A 195 -1.18 13.36 10.36
C TRP A 195 -2.07 12.27 9.75
N SER A 196 -3.17 11.96 10.44
CA SER A 196 -4.13 10.94 10.02
C SER A 196 -5.17 11.52 9.06
N ILE A 197 -5.33 10.89 7.90
CA ILE A 197 -6.38 11.24 6.95
C ILE A 197 -7.74 10.90 7.53
N TYR A 198 -7.87 9.79 8.25
CA TYR A 198 -9.14 9.42 8.89
C TYR A 198 -9.58 10.47 9.90
N GLU A 199 -8.68 10.91 10.79
CA GLU A 199 -9.01 11.96 11.77
C GLU A 199 -9.40 13.28 11.09
N HIS A 200 -8.73 13.64 10.01
CA HIS A 200 -9.02 14.87 9.28
C HIS A 200 -10.34 14.79 8.51
N ARG A 201 -10.56 13.70 7.75
CA ARG A 201 -11.72 13.53 6.86
C ARG A 201 -12.99 13.26 7.65
N LEU A 202 -12.93 12.41 8.67
CA LEU A 202 -14.14 11.94 9.36
C LEU A 202 -14.60 12.87 10.48
N LYS A 203 -13.88 13.99 10.72
CA LYS A 203 -14.21 14.98 11.76
C LYS A 203 -15.65 15.48 11.70
N ASN A 204 -16.21 15.61 10.49
CA ASN A 204 -17.56 16.14 10.26
C ASN A 204 -18.61 15.05 9.99
N GLY A 205 -18.29 13.79 10.27
CA GLY A 205 -19.17 12.64 10.00
C GLY A 205 -18.92 11.95 8.66
N VAL A 206 -19.74 10.95 8.34
CA VAL A 206 -19.55 10.05 7.18
C VAL A 206 -20.72 10.07 6.19
N GLU A 207 -21.83 10.74 6.50
CA GLU A 207 -23.06 10.62 5.70
C GLU A 207 -22.90 11.14 4.27
N GLU A 208 -22.21 12.28 4.09
CA GLU A 208 -21.92 12.84 2.76
C GLU A 208 -20.96 11.92 1.99
N HIS A 209 -19.89 11.46 2.64
CA HIS A 209 -18.92 10.54 2.05
C HIS A 209 -19.56 9.23 1.57
N LEU A 210 -20.52 8.69 2.32
CA LEU A 210 -21.23 7.48 1.90
C LEU A 210 -22.12 7.72 0.67
N LYS A 211 -22.63 8.95 0.47
CA LYS A 211 -23.34 9.31 -0.77
C LYS A 211 -22.37 9.40 -1.95
N GLU A 212 -21.22 10.05 -1.77
CA GLU A 212 -20.15 10.10 -2.78
C GLU A 212 -19.67 8.70 -3.20
N TRP A 213 -19.54 7.78 -2.24
CA TRP A 213 -19.25 6.38 -2.54
C TRP A 213 -20.35 5.75 -3.40
N GLN A 214 -21.62 5.92 -3.01
CA GLN A 214 -22.77 5.35 -3.73
C GLN A 214 -22.91 5.88 -5.17
N GLU A 215 -22.51 7.12 -5.42
CA GLU A 215 -22.40 7.68 -6.77
C GLU A 215 -21.30 6.97 -7.57
N SER A 216 -20.13 6.77 -6.94
CA SER A 216 -19.00 6.04 -7.52
C SER A 216 -19.34 4.58 -7.83
N ASP A 217 -20.20 3.95 -7.03
CA ASP A 217 -20.73 2.59 -7.26
C ASP A 217 -21.57 2.51 -8.55
N GLN A 218 -22.26 3.58 -8.95
CA GLN A 218 -23.08 3.54 -10.17
C GLN A 218 -22.23 3.37 -11.43
N LEU A 219 -20.97 3.83 -11.41
CA LEU A 219 -20.05 3.66 -12.53
C LEU A 219 -19.57 2.21 -12.71
N THR A 220 -19.73 1.37 -11.67
CA THR A 220 -19.28 -0.03 -11.69
C THR A 220 -20.39 -1.03 -12.10
N LYS A 221 -21.60 -0.54 -12.34
CA LYS A 221 -22.77 -1.33 -12.73
C LYS A 221 -22.94 -1.37 -14.24
#